data_AF-A0A529HK33-F1
#
_entry.id   AF-A0A529HK33-F1
#
_cell.length_a   1.000
_cell.length_b   1.000
_cell.length_c   1.000
_cell.angle_alpha   90.00
_cell.angle_beta   90.00
_cell.angle_gamma   90.00
#
_symmetry.space_group_name_H-M   'P 1'
#
loop_
_entity.id
_entity.type
_entity.pdbx_description
1 polymer ?
#
loop_
_entity_poly.entity_id
_entity_poly.type
_entity_poly.pdbx_seq_one_letter_code
_entity_poly.pdbx_strand_id
1 'polypeptide(L)'
;HTAVKIHPRYAKGQTVYVADASRAVGVVSALLSNEAKAAGYVENVRAEYKKVADAHARSEADKQRLPLARARANAHKIDWAGYEPPKPSFLGLKVFEGWDLAELARYIDWTPFFQTWELKGRYPKILDDEDQGPAARQLFEDAQAMLAKIIAEKWFAPKGVIGFWPANTLDDDIRLFTDEARSHELATFFTLRQQLAKRDGKANV
;
A
#
# COMPACT_ATOMS: atom_id res chain seq x y z
N HIS A 1 -9.48 11.74 2.41
CA HIS A 1 -8.65 12.62 1.55
C HIS A 1 -9.51 13.68 0.85
N THR A 2 -10.48 13.30 0.02
CA THR A 2 -11.31 14.22 -0.78
C THR A 2 -11.94 15.35 0.02
N ALA A 3 -12.63 15.04 1.12
CA ALA A 3 -13.27 16.03 1.99
C ALA A 3 -12.29 17.06 2.59
N VAL A 4 -11.04 16.66 2.87
CA VAL A 4 -10.05 17.46 3.61
C VAL A 4 -9.13 18.25 2.70
N LYS A 5 -8.75 17.69 1.55
CA LYS A 5 -7.67 18.22 0.69
C LYS A 5 -8.15 18.67 -0.69
N ILE A 6 -9.16 18.01 -1.27
CA ILE A 6 -9.61 18.26 -2.66
C ILE A 6 -10.82 19.19 -2.66
N HIS A 7 -11.91 18.79 -2.01
CA HIS A 7 -13.17 19.54 -2.00
C HIS A 7 -13.01 21.02 -1.60
N PRO A 8 -12.22 21.37 -0.55
CA PRO A 8 -12.04 22.77 -0.16
C PRO A 8 -11.32 23.64 -1.20
N ARG A 9 -10.71 23.03 -2.23
CA ARG A 9 -9.97 23.72 -3.29
C ARG A 9 -10.78 23.91 -4.57
N TYR A 10 -11.99 23.36 -4.64
CA TYR A 10 -12.86 23.48 -5.80
C TYR A 10 -14.17 24.18 -5.46
N ALA A 11 -14.23 25.50 -5.71
CA ALA A 11 -15.40 26.33 -5.41
C ALA A 11 -16.45 26.36 -6.53
N LYS A 12 -16.08 26.00 -7.77
CA LYS A 12 -16.98 26.09 -8.94
C LYS A 12 -18.05 25.00 -9.00
N GLY A 13 -18.03 24.02 -8.09
CA GLY A 13 -19.00 22.92 -8.09
C GLY A 13 -18.84 21.97 -6.91
N GLN A 14 -19.28 20.73 -7.08
CA GLN A 14 -19.18 19.68 -6.06
C GLN A 14 -18.17 18.60 -6.45
N THR A 15 -17.30 18.25 -5.51
CA THR A 15 -16.41 17.08 -5.62
C THR A 15 -17.03 15.92 -4.86
N VAL A 16 -17.13 14.74 -5.47
CA VAL A 16 -17.68 13.55 -4.82
C VAL A 16 -16.67 12.40 -4.96
N TYR A 17 -16.31 11.80 -3.83
CA TYR A 17 -15.59 10.53 -3.76
C TYR A 17 -16.58 9.37 -3.86
N VAL A 18 -16.26 8.41 -4.71
CA VAL A 18 -17.04 7.18 -4.86
C VAL A 18 -16.11 6.00 -4.69
N ALA A 19 -16.52 5.03 -3.88
CA ALA A 19 -15.65 3.95 -3.41
C ALA A 19 -15.47 2.82 -4.43
N ASP A 20 -16.49 2.57 -5.26
CA ASP A 20 -16.52 1.47 -6.23
C ASP A 20 -17.38 1.84 -7.44
N ALA A 21 -17.27 1.06 -8.52
CA ALA A 21 -17.95 1.31 -9.78
C ALA A 21 -19.47 1.22 -9.67
N SER A 22 -20.00 0.32 -8.84
CA SER A 22 -21.45 0.12 -8.69
C SER A 22 -22.15 1.37 -8.15
N ARG A 23 -21.48 2.09 -7.24
CA ARG A 23 -21.99 3.33 -6.63
C ARG A 23 -21.85 4.55 -7.53
N ALA A 24 -20.95 4.52 -8.52
CA ALA A 24 -20.70 5.65 -9.40
C ALA A 24 -21.94 6.04 -10.21
N VAL A 25 -22.69 5.05 -10.71
CA VAL A 25 -23.90 5.28 -11.51
C VAL A 25 -24.95 6.06 -10.72
N GLY A 26 -25.22 5.66 -9.48
CA GLY A 26 -26.19 6.34 -8.62
C GLY A 26 -25.78 7.78 -8.31
N VAL A 27 -24.50 8.02 -8.03
CA VAL A 27 -23.95 9.37 -7.77
C VAL A 27 -24.07 10.26 -9.00
N VAL A 28 -23.68 9.77 -10.18
CA VAL A 28 -23.80 10.55 -11.43
C VAL A 28 -25.26 10.87 -11.73
N SER A 29 -26.17 9.89 -11.58
CA SER A 29 -27.61 10.11 -11.77
C SER A 29 -28.15 11.20 -10.85
N ALA A 30 -27.79 11.17 -9.56
CA ALA A 30 -28.21 12.20 -8.59
C ALA A 30 -27.61 13.58 -8.92
N LEU A 31 -26.38 13.64 -9.43
CA LEU A 31 -25.73 14.88 -9.86
C LEU A 31 -26.25 15.42 -11.19
N LEU A 32 -26.98 14.64 -11.97
CA LEU A 32 -27.60 15.09 -13.22
C LEU A 32 -29.08 15.48 -13.02
N SER A 33 -29.80 14.80 -12.13
CA SER A 33 -31.22 15.09 -11.84
C SER A 33 -31.41 16.47 -11.17
N ASN A 34 -32.38 17.24 -11.67
CA ASN A 34 -32.76 18.52 -11.09
C ASN A 34 -33.55 18.34 -9.78
N GLU A 35 -34.34 17.29 -9.69
CA GLU A 35 -35.13 16.91 -8.52
C GLU A 35 -34.21 16.52 -7.35
N ALA A 36 -33.20 15.69 -7.61
CA ALA A 36 -32.23 15.28 -6.60
C ALA A 36 -31.36 16.46 -6.11
N LYS A 37 -31.01 17.39 -7.00
CA LYS A 37 -30.35 18.65 -6.64
C LYS A 37 -31.26 19.51 -5.77
N ALA A 38 -32.51 19.71 -6.18
CA ALA A 38 -33.49 20.48 -5.42
C ALA A 38 -33.77 19.86 -4.04
N ALA A 39 -33.70 18.53 -3.93
CA ALA A 39 -33.78 17.78 -2.68
C ALA A 39 -32.51 17.87 -1.80
N GLY A 40 -31.50 18.65 -2.21
CA GLY A 40 -30.34 18.96 -1.39
C GLY A 40 -29.23 17.90 -1.40
N TYR A 41 -29.11 17.09 -2.46
CA TYR A 41 -28.04 16.08 -2.56
C TYR A 41 -26.63 16.68 -2.36
N VAL A 42 -26.34 17.82 -3.01
CA VAL A 42 -25.04 18.48 -2.93
C VAL A 42 -24.78 19.01 -1.51
N GLU A 43 -25.80 19.57 -0.89
CA GLU A 43 -25.80 20.16 0.44
C GLU A 43 -25.55 19.07 1.49
N ASN A 44 -26.15 17.90 1.31
CA ASN A 44 -25.92 16.73 2.16
C ASN A 44 -24.46 16.24 2.06
N VAL A 45 -23.92 16.12 0.84
CA VAL A 45 -22.49 15.74 0.65
C VAL A 45 -21.56 16.77 1.27
N ARG A 46 -21.84 18.07 1.11
CA ARG A 46 -21.06 19.15 1.75
C ARG A 46 -21.10 19.07 3.27
N ALA A 47 -22.27 18.83 3.84
CA ALA A 47 -22.44 18.66 5.28
C ALA A 47 -21.67 17.44 5.80
N GLU A 48 -21.71 16.31 5.08
CA GLU A 48 -20.93 15.11 5.41
C GLU A 48 -19.42 15.41 5.36
N TYR A 49 -18.95 16.07 4.30
CA TYR A 49 -17.54 16.40 4.14
C TYR A 49 -17.04 17.36 5.21
N LYS A 50 -17.88 18.32 5.61
CA LYS A 50 -17.59 19.18 6.76
C LYS A 50 -17.43 18.36 8.04
N LYS A 51 -18.35 17.44 8.34
CA LYS A 51 -18.25 16.56 9.52
C LYS A 51 -16.96 15.75 9.51
N VAL A 52 -16.60 15.15 8.37
CA VAL A 52 -15.36 14.37 8.19
C VAL A 52 -14.12 15.25 8.37
N ALA A 53 -14.12 16.45 7.79
CA ALA A 53 -13.00 17.38 7.90
C ALA A 53 -12.81 17.89 9.33
N ASP A 54 -13.90 18.25 10.02
CA ASP A 54 -13.86 18.68 11.41
C ASP A 54 -13.38 17.55 12.34
N ALA A 55 -13.84 16.31 12.12
CA ALA A 55 -13.39 15.15 12.88
C ALA A 55 -11.89 14.86 12.65
N HIS A 56 -11.42 14.96 11.40
CA HIS A 56 -10.01 14.82 11.07
C HIS A 56 -9.16 15.92 11.73
N ALA A 57 -9.63 17.18 11.71
CA ALA A 57 -8.92 18.29 12.33
C ALA A 57 -8.78 18.11 13.84
N ARG A 58 -9.85 17.67 14.54
CA ARG A 58 -9.79 17.32 15.96
C ARG A 58 -8.79 16.19 16.22
N SER A 59 -8.85 15.11 15.43
CA SER A 59 -7.92 13.99 15.57
C SER A 59 -6.46 14.38 15.33
N GLU A 60 -6.17 15.28 14.40
CA GLU A 60 -4.81 15.81 14.20
C GLU A 60 -4.36 16.70 15.37
N ALA A 61 -5.26 17.50 15.96
CA ALA A 61 -4.95 18.32 17.12
C ALA A 61 -4.64 17.47 18.37
N ASP A 62 -5.31 16.33 18.52
CA ASP A 62 -5.08 15.39 19.63
C ASP A 62 -3.76 14.61 19.52
N LYS A 63 -3.13 14.57 18.32
CA LYS A 63 -1.87 13.85 18.11
C LYS A 63 -0.71 14.61 18.74
N GLN A 64 -0.24 14.11 19.89
CA GLN A 64 1.00 14.57 20.50
C GLN A 64 2.21 14.08 19.70
N ARG A 65 2.78 14.99 18.90
CA ARG A 65 4.00 14.77 18.14
C ARG A 65 5.21 15.20 18.97
N LEU A 66 6.22 14.34 19.02
CA LEU A 66 7.51 14.61 19.62
C LEU A 66 8.38 15.42 18.64
N PRO A 67 9.21 16.36 19.13
CA PRO A 67 10.32 16.90 18.36
C PRO A 67 11.21 15.77 17.84
N LEU A 68 11.75 15.91 16.62
CA LEU A 68 12.52 14.86 15.96
C LEU A 68 13.67 14.33 16.83
N ALA A 69 14.41 15.22 17.51
CA ALA A 69 15.48 14.83 18.43
C ALA A 69 15.01 13.90 19.56
N ARG A 70 13.80 14.12 20.10
CA ARG A 70 13.22 13.24 21.13
C ARG A 70 12.83 11.88 20.57
N ALA A 71 12.28 11.85 19.36
CA ALA A 71 11.95 10.59 18.68
C ALA A 71 13.21 9.78 18.37
N ARG A 72 14.30 10.43 17.93
CA ARG A 72 15.62 9.80 17.71
C ARG A 72 16.23 9.24 18.99
N ALA A 73 16.12 9.97 20.10
CA ALA A 73 16.59 9.49 21.41
C ALA A 73 15.85 8.22 21.89
N ASN A 74 14.61 8.01 21.42
CA ASN A 74 13.82 6.80 21.68
C ASN A 74 13.84 5.80 20.50
N ALA A 75 14.91 5.79 19.71
CA ALA A 75 15.09 4.81 18.65
C ALA A 75 15.22 3.37 19.21
N HIS A 76 14.95 2.38 18.36
CA HIS A 76 15.19 0.99 18.71
C HIS A 76 16.70 0.74 18.90
N LYS A 77 17.07 0.20 20.05
CA LYS A 77 18.47 -0.07 20.40
C LYS A 77 18.76 -1.55 20.19
N ILE A 78 19.70 -1.83 19.30
CA ILE A 78 20.22 -3.16 19.03
C ILE A 78 21.54 -3.31 19.79
N ASP A 79 21.71 -4.42 20.50
CA ASP A 79 23.00 -4.80 21.06
C ASP A 79 23.90 -5.37 19.95
N TRP A 80 24.67 -4.50 19.31
CA TRP A 80 25.60 -4.89 18.25
C TRP A 80 26.81 -5.67 18.75
N ALA A 81 27.13 -5.64 20.05
CA ALA A 81 28.24 -6.43 20.58
C ALA A 81 27.89 -7.92 20.65
N GLY A 82 26.61 -8.24 20.88
CA GLY A 82 26.09 -9.60 20.91
C GLY A 82 25.50 -10.12 19.60
N TYR A 83 25.54 -9.33 18.52
CA TYR A 83 24.90 -9.69 17.25
C TYR A 83 25.84 -9.45 16.05
N GLU A 84 26.09 -10.52 15.30
CA GLU A 84 26.78 -10.46 14.02
C GLU A 84 25.76 -10.53 12.88
N PRO A 85 25.59 -9.46 12.08
CA PRO A 85 24.68 -9.50 10.94
C PRO A 85 25.12 -10.55 9.92
N PRO A 86 24.21 -11.40 9.41
CA PRO A 86 24.56 -12.42 8.45
C PRO A 86 25.06 -11.78 7.16
N LYS A 87 26.23 -12.22 6.69
CA LYS A 87 26.79 -11.78 5.41
C LYS A 87 25.96 -12.37 4.25
N PRO A 88 25.48 -11.55 3.30
CA PRO A 88 24.82 -12.06 2.09
C PRO A 88 25.75 -12.96 1.28
N SER A 89 25.20 -13.92 0.54
CA SER A 89 25.99 -14.83 -0.30
C SER A 89 26.65 -14.17 -1.52
N PHE A 90 26.25 -12.94 -1.86
CA PHE A 90 26.87 -12.11 -2.90
C PHE A 90 26.67 -10.62 -2.57
N LEU A 91 27.48 -9.77 -3.20
CA LEU A 91 27.31 -8.31 -3.21
C LEU A 91 27.17 -7.82 -4.66
N GLY A 92 26.59 -6.63 -4.81
CA GLY A 92 26.25 -6.05 -6.11
C GLY A 92 24.91 -6.54 -6.64
N LEU A 93 24.69 -6.29 -7.93
CA LEU A 93 23.43 -6.61 -8.60
C LEU A 93 23.41 -8.05 -9.10
N LYS A 94 22.26 -8.69 -8.97
CA LYS A 94 21.91 -9.93 -9.67
C LYS A 94 20.65 -9.69 -10.47
N VAL A 95 20.77 -9.82 -11.79
CA VAL A 95 19.68 -9.63 -12.75
C VAL A 95 19.07 -10.99 -13.07
N PHE A 96 17.75 -11.03 -13.15
CA PHE A 96 16.98 -12.18 -13.59
C PHE A 96 16.20 -11.80 -14.83
N GLU A 97 16.50 -12.48 -15.93
CA GLU A 97 15.81 -12.30 -17.19
C GLU A 97 15.10 -13.59 -17.59
N GLY A 98 13.81 -13.49 -17.89
CA GLY A 98 13.03 -14.64 -18.37
C GLY A 98 12.79 -15.69 -17.29
N TRP A 99 12.35 -15.25 -16.09
CA TRP A 99 11.94 -16.17 -15.03
C TRP A 99 10.81 -17.09 -15.53
N ASP A 100 10.82 -18.37 -15.13
CA ASP A 100 9.78 -19.32 -15.52
C ASP A 100 8.40 -18.89 -14.99
N LEU A 101 7.47 -18.67 -15.91
CA LEU A 101 6.09 -18.33 -15.59
C LEU A 101 5.40 -19.43 -14.78
N ALA A 102 5.73 -20.69 -15.02
CA ALA A 102 5.14 -21.81 -14.27
C ALA A 102 5.61 -21.83 -12.82
N GLU A 103 6.83 -21.37 -12.55
CA GLU A 103 7.33 -21.19 -11.19
C GLU A 103 6.62 -20.03 -10.51
N LEU A 104 6.57 -18.85 -11.14
CA LEU A 104 5.90 -17.67 -10.57
C LEU A 104 4.42 -17.91 -10.27
N ALA A 105 3.73 -18.67 -11.13
CA ALA A 105 2.32 -19.04 -10.94
C ALA A 105 2.05 -19.69 -9.57
N ARG A 106 3.01 -20.40 -9.00
CA ARG A 106 2.88 -21.06 -7.68
C ARG A 106 2.91 -20.09 -6.52
N TYR A 107 3.42 -18.88 -6.74
CA TYR A 107 3.56 -17.83 -5.73
C TYR A 107 2.46 -16.76 -5.80
N ILE A 108 1.48 -16.92 -6.69
CA ILE A 108 0.33 -16.02 -6.78
C ILE A 108 -0.50 -16.14 -5.50
N ASP A 109 -0.63 -15.04 -4.76
CA ASP A 109 -1.74 -14.88 -3.82
C ASP A 109 -2.99 -14.52 -4.62
N TRP A 110 -3.98 -15.43 -4.62
CA TRP A 110 -5.23 -15.24 -5.34
C TRP A 110 -6.22 -14.35 -4.58
N THR A 111 -5.95 -14.00 -3.32
CA THR A 111 -6.85 -13.15 -2.53
C THR A 111 -7.05 -11.77 -3.16
N PRO A 112 -5.99 -11.02 -3.54
CA PRO A 112 -6.16 -9.74 -4.24
C PRO A 112 -6.82 -9.89 -5.63
N PHE A 113 -6.66 -11.03 -6.29
CA PHE A 113 -7.34 -11.31 -7.56
C PHE A 113 -8.87 -11.32 -7.37
N PHE A 114 -9.40 -12.08 -6.41
CA PHE A 114 -10.84 -12.07 -6.11
C PHE A 114 -11.34 -10.69 -5.65
N GLN A 115 -10.57 -9.97 -4.84
CA GLN A 115 -10.91 -8.62 -4.40
C GLN A 115 -11.04 -7.64 -5.57
N THR A 116 -10.19 -7.80 -6.60
CA THR A 116 -10.27 -6.99 -7.83
C THR A 116 -11.58 -7.22 -8.59
N TRP A 117 -12.17 -8.41 -8.44
CA TRP A 117 -13.47 -8.78 -9.00
C TRP A 117 -14.63 -8.58 -8.02
N GLU A 118 -14.44 -7.78 -6.96
CA GLU A 118 -15.44 -7.46 -5.93
C GLU A 118 -15.96 -8.68 -5.14
N LEU A 119 -15.24 -9.80 -5.18
CA LEU A 119 -15.54 -11.00 -4.41
C LEU A 119 -14.83 -10.92 -3.05
N LYS A 120 -15.61 -10.83 -1.98
CA LYS A 120 -15.10 -10.60 -0.62
C LYS A 120 -14.76 -11.92 0.04
N GLY A 121 -13.50 -12.09 0.41
CA GLY A 121 -13.05 -13.28 1.12
C GLY A 121 -11.56 -13.49 0.94
N ARG A 122 -11.06 -14.57 1.53
CA ARG A 122 -9.65 -14.99 1.39
C ARG A 122 -9.59 -16.31 0.64
N TYR A 123 -8.68 -16.42 -0.31
CA TYR A 123 -8.42 -17.70 -0.97
C TYR A 123 -7.71 -18.68 0.00
N PRO A 124 -8.04 -19.98 0.02
CA PRO A 124 -9.05 -20.65 -0.82
C PRO A 124 -10.47 -20.63 -0.25
N LYS A 125 -10.69 -20.15 0.98
CA LYS A 125 -11.99 -20.21 1.67
C LYS A 125 -13.16 -19.58 0.89
N ILE A 126 -12.89 -18.55 0.10
CA ILE A 126 -13.91 -17.90 -0.75
C ILE A 126 -14.55 -18.85 -1.77
N LEU A 127 -13.87 -19.94 -2.14
CA LEU A 127 -14.41 -20.94 -3.07
C LEU A 127 -15.55 -21.76 -2.46
N ASP A 128 -15.62 -21.83 -1.14
CA ASP A 128 -16.64 -22.55 -0.38
C ASP A 128 -17.69 -21.61 0.23
N ASP A 129 -17.65 -20.32 -0.11
CA ASP A 129 -18.61 -19.33 0.36
C ASP A 129 -20.03 -19.67 -0.16
N GLU A 130 -21.04 -19.58 0.71
CA GLU A 130 -22.41 -19.99 0.38
C GLU A 130 -23.04 -19.11 -0.71
N ASP A 131 -22.76 -17.81 -0.68
CA ASP A 131 -23.37 -16.83 -1.59
C ASP A 131 -22.54 -16.65 -2.86
N GLN A 132 -21.21 -16.56 -2.72
CA GLN A 132 -20.30 -16.16 -3.80
C GLN A 132 -19.42 -17.32 -4.32
N GLY A 133 -19.38 -18.46 -3.62
CA GLY A 133 -18.54 -19.60 -3.98
C GLY A 133 -18.73 -20.10 -5.42
N PRO A 134 -19.95 -20.25 -5.94
CA PRO A 134 -20.16 -20.64 -7.34
C PRO A 134 -19.50 -19.67 -8.34
N ALA A 135 -19.67 -18.36 -8.15
CA ALA A 135 -19.06 -17.34 -9.01
C ALA A 135 -17.53 -17.29 -8.83
N ALA A 136 -17.03 -17.44 -7.60
CA ALA A 136 -15.60 -17.48 -7.29
C ALA A 136 -14.90 -18.69 -7.94
N ARG A 137 -15.52 -19.87 -7.90
CA ARG A 137 -15.01 -21.07 -8.58
C ARG A 137 -14.95 -20.89 -10.09
N GLN A 138 -16.03 -20.39 -10.71
CA GLN A 138 -16.05 -20.14 -12.15
C GLN A 138 -14.94 -19.15 -12.56
N LEU A 139 -14.83 -18.02 -11.87
CA LEU A 139 -13.81 -17.02 -12.14
C LEU A 139 -12.39 -17.59 -11.97
N PHE A 140 -12.19 -18.43 -10.96
CA PHE A 140 -10.91 -19.09 -10.72
C PHE A 140 -10.56 -20.08 -11.83
N GLU A 141 -11.51 -20.90 -12.27
CA GLU A 141 -11.34 -21.85 -13.37
C GLU A 141 -10.94 -21.13 -14.66
N ASP A 142 -11.65 -20.04 -15.00
CA ASP A 142 -11.33 -19.21 -16.16
C ASP A 142 -9.92 -18.61 -16.06
N ALA A 143 -9.55 -18.12 -14.88
CA ALA A 143 -8.22 -17.55 -14.63
C ALA A 143 -7.12 -18.61 -14.72
N GLN A 144 -7.35 -19.83 -14.22
CA GLN A 144 -6.42 -20.95 -14.35
C GLN A 144 -6.24 -21.37 -15.80
N ALA A 145 -7.32 -21.43 -16.58
CA ALA A 145 -7.26 -21.75 -18.00
C ALA A 145 -6.45 -20.70 -18.78
N MET A 146 -6.68 -19.41 -18.49
CA MET A 146 -5.91 -18.33 -19.10
C MET A 146 -4.44 -18.35 -18.66
N LEU A 147 -4.16 -18.60 -17.37
CA LEU A 147 -2.81 -18.70 -16.84
C LEU A 147 -2.04 -19.87 -17.48
N ALA A 148 -2.69 -21.02 -17.66
CA ALA A 148 -2.11 -22.16 -18.36
C ALA A 148 -1.72 -21.79 -19.80
N LYS A 149 -2.58 -21.05 -20.50
CA LYS A 149 -2.28 -20.54 -21.85
C LYS A 149 -1.10 -19.58 -21.85
N ILE A 150 -1.08 -18.61 -20.94
CA ILE A 150 0.02 -17.65 -20.77
C ILE A 150 1.36 -18.37 -20.58
N ILE A 151 1.39 -19.42 -19.75
CA ILE A 151 2.58 -20.21 -19.47
C ILE A 151 3.00 -21.00 -20.72
N ALA A 152 2.07 -21.72 -21.34
CA ALA A 152 2.36 -22.59 -22.49
C ALA A 152 2.86 -21.79 -23.70
N GLU A 153 2.25 -20.64 -23.96
CA GLU A 153 2.56 -19.78 -25.10
C GLU A 153 3.62 -18.71 -24.79
N LYS A 154 4.10 -18.63 -23.54
CA LYS A 154 5.12 -17.68 -23.08
C LYS A 154 4.83 -16.23 -23.46
N TRP A 155 3.62 -15.75 -23.15
CA TRP A 155 3.13 -14.42 -23.58
C TRP A 155 4.03 -13.26 -23.14
N PHE A 156 4.78 -13.42 -22.05
CA PHE A 156 5.73 -12.43 -21.57
C PHE A 156 6.90 -13.10 -20.83
N ALA A 157 7.98 -12.34 -20.67
CA ALA A 157 9.18 -12.75 -19.96
C ALA A 157 9.34 -11.88 -18.69
N PRO A 158 9.00 -12.40 -17.50
CA PRO A 158 9.21 -11.69 -16.25
C PRO A 158 10.69 -11.35 -16.06
N LYS A 159 10.95 -10.12 -15.61
CA LYS A 159 12.28 -9.62 -15.28
C LYS A 159 12.32 -9.10 -13.86
N GLY A 160 13.45 -9.28 -13.20
CA GLY A 160 13.67 -8.79 -11.84
C GLY A 160 15.14 -8.48 -11.62
N VAL A 161 15.41 -7.62 -10.64
CA VAL A 161 16.77 -7.34 -10.19
C VAL A 161 16.76 -7.29 -8.67
N ILE A 162 17.76 -7.93 -8.07
CA ILE A 162 18.05 -7.81 -6.64
C ILE A 162 19.47 -7.32 -6.47
N GLY A 163 19.79 -6.81 -5.29
CA GLY A 163 21.17 -6.50 -4.96
C GLY A 163 21.41 -6.38 -3.48
N PHE A 164 22.66 -6.61 -3.10
CA PHE A 164 23.14 -6.46 -1.73
C PHE A 164 24.36 -5.55 -1.74
N TRP A 165 24.38 -4.58 -0.84
CA TRP A 165 25.52 -3.68 -0.66
C TRP A 165 25.89 -3.61 0.82
N PRO A 166 27.18 -3.42 1.14
CA PRO A 166 27.59 -3.09 2.50
C PRO A 166 26.89 -1.80 2.92
N ALA A 167 26.33 -1.82 4.13
CA ALA A 167 25.54 -0.72 4.64
C ALA A 167 25.76 -0.50 6.14
N ASN A 168 25.55 0.75 6.57
CA ASN A 168 25.42 1.12 7.97
C ASN A 168 24.28 2.11 8.15
N THR A 169 23.69 2.09 9.34
CA THR A 169 22.81 3.18 9.78
C THR A 169 23.62 4.47 9.92
N LEU A 170 23.06 5.56 9.40
CA LEU A 170 23.49 6.93 9.67
C LEU A 170 22.27 7.67 10.22
N ASP A 171 22.22 7.86 11.54
CA ASP A 171 21.04 8.38 12.24
C ASP A 171 19.76 7.62 11.87
N ASP A 172 18.88 8.22 11.06
CA ASP A 172 17.63 7.62 10.60
C ASP A 172 17.79 6.88 9.26
N ASP A 173 18.89 7.12 8.55
CA ASP A 173 19.06 6.71 7.15
C ASP A 173 19.96 5.48 7.05
N ILE A 174 19.99 4.90 5.85
CA ILE A 174 20.83 3.75 5.53
C ILE A 174 21.85 4.18 4.48
N ARG A 175 23.11 4.24 4.88
CA ARG A 175 24.23 4.56 4.00
C ARG A 175 24.75 3.29 3.37
N LEU A 176 24.91 3.30 2.06
CA LEU A 176 25.50 2.22 1.27
C LEU A 176 26.93 2.57 0.88
N PHE A 177 27.77 1.55 0.76
CA PHE A 177 29.16 1.67 0.35
C PHE A 177 29.42 0.91 -0.96
N THR A 178 30.48 1.31 -1.67
CA THR A 178 30.88 0.68 -2.94
C THR A 178 31.36 -0.75 -2.75
N ASP A 179 31.96 -1.05 -1.60
CA ASP A 179 32.57 -2.33 -1.25
C ASP A 179 32.67 -2.51 0.27
N GLU A 180 33.19 -3.67 0.69
CA GLU A 180 33.28 -4.05 2.10
C GLU A 180 34.29 -3.23 2.91
N ALA A 181 35.20 -2.49 2.28
CA ALA A 181 36.13 -1.61 2.99
C ALA A 181 35.42 -0.37 3.55
N ARG A 182 34.24 -0.03 3.01
CA ARG A 182 33.38 1.07 3.48
C ARG A 182 34.08 2.44 3.50
N SER A 183 35.10 2.63 2.66
CA SER A 183 35.84 3.89 2.53
C SER A 183 35.14 4.89 1.61
N HIS A 184 34.32 4.40 0.67
CA HIS A 184 33.62 5.22 -0.30
C HIS A 184 32.10 4.98 -0.24
N GLU A 185 31.36 6.06 -0.02
CA GLU A 185 29.91 6.04 -0.01
C GLU A 185 29.37 5.91 -1.44
N LEU A 186 28.38 5.03 -1.61
CA LEU A 186 27.70 4.81 -2.88
C LEU A 186 26.41 5.62 -2.96
N ALA A 187 25.56 5.51 -1.94
CA ALA A 187 24.25 6.17 -1.89
C ALA A 187 23.72 6.18 -0.45
N THR A 188 22.67 6.98 -0.21
CA THR A 188 21.93 6.99 1.05
C THR A 188 20.45 6.77 0.78
N PHE A 189 19.87 5.78 1.47
CA PHE A 189 18.42 5.61 1.53
C PHE A 189 17.88 6.39 2.71
N PHE A 190 17.17 7.47 2.40
CA PHE A 190 16.53 8.31 3.39
C PHE A 190 15.28 7.63 3.94
N THR A 191 15.15 7.58 5.26
CA THR A 191 13.96 6.99 5.92
C THR A 191 13.23 8.01 6.78
N LEU A 192 12.06 7.62 7.30
CA LEU A 192 11.25 8.46 8.17
C LEU A 192 11.23 7.89 9.58
N ARG A 193 11.31 8.76 10.57
CA ARG A 193 11.14 8.41 11.98
C ARG A 193 9.71 8.65 12.45
N GLN A 194 9.10 7.66 13.10
CA GLN A 194 7.82 7.87 13.77
C GLN A 194 7.96 8.96 14.84
N GLN A 195 7.12 10.01 14.79
CA GLN A 195 7.16 11.12 15.76
C GLN A 195 5.96 11.15 16.72
N LEU A 196 5.07 10.16 16.71
CA LEU A 196 4.02 10.08 17.73
C LEU A 196 4.61 9.58 19.05
N ALA A 197 4.14 10.13 20.17
CA ALA A 197 4.48 9.62 21.48
C ALA A 197 4.16 8.12 21.60
N LYS A 198 5.12 7.34 22.08
CA LYS A 198 4.98 5.90 22.28
C LYS A 198 4.64 5.58 23.73
N ARG A 199 3.84 4.55 23.95
CA ARG A 199 3.53 3.98 25.26
C ARG A 199 4.34 2.71 25.47
N ASP A 200 4.44 2.28 26.73
CA ASP A 200 4.95 0.96 27.13
C ASP A 200 6.40 0.69 26.69
N GLY A 201 7.26 1.71 26.73
CA GLY A 201 8.68 1.57 26.38
C GLY A 201 8.95 1.24 24.91
N LYS A 202 7.94 1.29 24.03
CA LYS A 202 8.12 1.02 22.61
C LYS A 202 8.99 2.11 21.97
N ALA A 203 9.92 1.67 21.14
CA ALA A 203 10.73 2.59 20.35
C ALA A 203 9.86 3.37 19.36
N ASN A 204 10.29 4.59 19.08
CA ASN A 204 9.98 5.23 17.82
C ASN A 204 10.86 4.52 16.79
N VAL A 205 10.26 3.88 15.78
CA VAL A 205 10.99 3.27 14.66
C VAL A 205 11.01 4.20 13.46
#